data_AF-A0A7N2N076-F1
#
_entry.id   AF-A0A7N2N076-F1
#
_cell.length_a   1.000
_cell.length_b   1.000
_cell.length_c   1.000
_cell.angle_alpha   90.00
_cell.angle_beta   90.00
_cell.angle_gamma   90.00
#
_symmetry.space_group_name_H-M   'P 1'
#
loop_
_entity.id
_entity.type
_entity.pdbx_description
1 polymer ?
#
loop_
_entity_poly.entity_id
_entity_poly.type
_entity_poly.pdbx_seq_one_letter_code
_entity_poly.pdbx_strand_id
1 'polypeptide(L)'
;MCGMCCQKPESVGHLLWECPHTEGDFFMLLQRMVSKLEEHDVEKWAVIAWAIWNARNKYYFERIQLHPRDILRGATGFLQEYQRFMQAQQQDREAEGQHGSL
;
A
#
# COMPACT_ATOMS: atom_id res chain seq x y z
N MET A 1 19.92 -0.79 -15.24
CA MET A 1 19.49 0.35 -16.07
C MET A 1 17.99 0.54 -15.90
N CYS A 2 17.48 1.78 -15.90
CA CYS A 2 16.05 2.10 -15.83
C CYS A 2 15.33 1.57 -17.07
N GLY A 3 14.31 0.73 -16.88
CA GLY A 3 13.57 0.13 -18.00
C GLY A 3 12.52 1.03 -18.64
N MET A 4 12.65 2.36 -18.57
CA MET A 4 11.83 3.33 -19.33
C MET A 4 12.72 4.25 -20.16
N CYS A 5 13.60 4.98 -19.50
CA CYS A 5 14.49 5.92 -20.20
C CYS A 5 15.83 5.31 -20.59
N CYS A 6 16.23 4.17 -20.01
CA CYS A 6 17.54 3.53 -20.17
C CYS A 6 18.78 4.41 -19.89
N GLN A 7 18.59 5.60 -19.31
CA GLN A 7 19.64 6.61 -19.13
C GLN A 7 20.31 6.57 -17.75
N LYS A 8 19.59 6.14 -16.71
CA LYS A 8 20.07 6.09 -15.32
C LYS A 8 19.84 4.70 -14.71
N PRO A 9 20.52 4.33 -13.61
CA PRO A 9 20.16 3.16 -12.81
C PRO A 9 18.68 3.21 -12.39
N GLU A 10 18.02 2.05 -12.32
CA GLU A 10 16.63 2.01 -11.87
C GLU A 10 16.58 2.29 -10.36
N SER A 11 15.82 3.30 -9.96
CA SER A 11 15.57 3.62 -8.55
C SER A 11 14.19 4.23 -8.39
N VAL A 12 13.62 4.12 -7.19
CA VAL A 12 12.31 4.70 -6.85
C VAL A 12 12.32 6.22 -7.09
N GLY A 13 13.39 6.91 -6.64
CA GLY A 13 13.52 8.36 -6.86
C GLY A 13 13.57 8.74 -8.34
N HIS A 14 14.32 7.97 -9.14
CA HIS A 14 14.38 8.19 -10.57
C HIS A 14 13.02 7.94 -11.26
N LEU A 15 12.34 6.84 -10.93
CA LEU A 15 11.04 6.48 -11.51
C LEU A 15 9.91 7.46 -11.14
N LEU A 16 9.94 8.05 -9.94
CA LEU A 16 8.87 8.95 -9.47
C LEU A 16 9.07 10.41 -9.88
N TRP A 17 10.30 10.91 -9.88
CA TRP A 17 10.56 12.35 -9.92
C TRP A 17 11.49 12.81 -11.05
N GLU A 18 12.30 11.91 -11.61
CA GLU A 18 13.37 12.30 -12.54
C GLU A 18 13.25 11.67 -13.93
N CYS A 19 12.38 10.67 -14.12
CA CYS A 19 12.30 9.94 -15.38
C CYS A 19 11.46 10.77 -16.38
N PRO A 20 12.06 11.25 -17.48
CA PRO A 20 11.34 12.08 -18.45
C PRO A 20 10.23 11.31 -19.19
N HIS A 21 10.24 9.97 -19.11
CA HIS A 21 9.21 9.10 -19.69
C HIS A 21 8.12 8.70 -18.69
N THR A 22 8.20 9.17 -17.43
CA THR A 22 7.09 9.04 -16.45
C THR A 22 6.24 10.30 -16.35
N GLU A 23 6.61 11.37 -17.06
CA GLU A 23 5.78 12.55 -17.26
C GLU A 23 4.55 12.17 -18.10
N GLY A 24 3.54 11.57 -17.47
CA GLY A 24 2.24 11.39 -18.12
C GLY A 24 1.34 10.35 -17.51
N ASP A 25 1.87 9.31 -16.86
CA ASP A 25 1.02 8.19 -16.45
C ASP A 25 1.40 7.60 -15.08
N PHE A 26 0.87 8.24 -14.03
CA PHE A 26 0.90 7.70 -12.67
C PHE A 26 0.31 6.30 -12.58
N PHE A 27 -0.66 5.96 -13.43
CA PHE A 27 -1.26 4.63 -13.48
C PHE A 27 -0.26 3.59 -14.02
N MET A 28 0.53 3.90 -15.06
CA MET A 28 1.61 3.00 -15.49
C MET A 28 2.70 2.82 -14.43
N LEU A 29 3.06 3.88 -13.71
CA LEU A 29 4.02 3.81 -12.60
C LEU A 29 3.47 2.91 -11.48
N LEU A 30 2.21 3.11 -11.08
CA LEU A 30 1.54 2.32 -10.07
C LEU A 30 1.46 0.85 -10.48
N GLN A 31 1.07 0.56 -11.72
CA GLN A 31 0.98 -0.80 -12.26
C GLN A 31 2.35 -1.51 -12.20
N ARG A 32 3.43 -0.82 -12.56
CA ARG A 32 4.79 -1.38 -12.53
C ARG A 32 5.34 -1.55 -11.12
N MET A 33 4.92 -0.69 -10.19
CA MET A 33 5.28 -0.81 -8.78
C MET A 33 4.56 -2.03 -8.17
N VAL A 34 3.25 -2.15 -8.38
CA VAL A 34 2.45 -3.30 -7.93
C VAL A 34 2.97 -4.61 -8.53
N SER A 35 3.39 -4.62 -9.80
CA SER A 35 3.94 -5.84 -10.42
C SER A 35 5.29 -6.30 -9.86
N LYS A 36 5.97 -5.46 -9.07
CA LYS A 36 7.30 -5.73 -8.50
C LYS A 36 7.30 -5.95 -6.99
N LEU A 37 6.21 -5.62 -6.33
CA LEU A 37 6.05 -5.75 -4.88
C LEU A 37 5.35 -7.06 -4.54
N GLU A 38 5.66 -7.60 -3.38
CA GLU A 38 4.85 -8.68 -2.81
C GLU A 38 3.47 -8.15 -2.43
N GLU A 39 2.47 -9.02 -2.41
CA GLU A 39 1.10 -8.67 -2.01
C GLU A 39 1.06 -7.94 -0.66
N HIS A 40 1.83 -8.44 0.30
CA HIS A 40 1.95 -7.86 1.64
C HIS A 40 2.52 -6.41 1.62
N ASP A 41 3.44 -6.11 0.70
CA ASP A 41 4.02 -4.78 0.54
C ASP A 41 3.06 -3.83 -0.17
N VAL A 42 2.30 -4.34 -1.14
CA VAL A 42 1.23 -3.59 -1.81
C VAL A 42 0.14 -3.19 -0.83
N GLU A 43 -0.28 -4.09 0.05
CA GLU A 43 -1.25 -3.80 1.12
C GLU A 43 -0.74 -2.69 2.06
N LYS A 44 0.49 -2.85 2.58
CA LYS A 44 1.12 -1.84 3.45
C LYS A 44 1.18 -0.48 2.76
N TRP A 45 1.65 -0.45 1.51
CA TRP A 45 1.71 0.77 0.73
C TRP A 45 0.33 1.41 0.56
N ALA A 46 -0.69 0.64 0.22
CA ALA A 46 -2.05 1.13 0.01
C ALA A 46 -2.65 1.75 1.28
N VAL A 47 -2.52 1.07 2.43
CA VAL A 47 -3.05 1.58 3.71
C VAL A 47 -2.30 2.84 4.16
N ILE A 48 -0.98 2.90 3.98
CA ILE A 48 -0.18 4.08 4.31
C ILE A 48 -0.54 5.26 3.39
N ALA A 49 -0.67 5.04 2.09
CA ALA A 49 -1.06 6.06 1.12
C ALA A 49 -2.45 6.63 1.45
N TRP A 50 -3.41 5.75 1.76
CA TRP A 50 -4.74 6.15 2.23
C TRP A 50 -4.67 6.97 3.52
N ALA A 51 -3.88 6.53 4.51
CA ALA A 51 -3.76 7.23 5.79
C ALA A 51 -3.14 8.63 5.64
N ILE A 52 -2.15 8.80 4.76
CA ILE A 52 -1.58 10.10 4.42
C ILE A 52 -2.63 11.00 3.76
N TRP A 53 -3.38 10.47 2.79
CA TRP A 53 -4.46 11.21 2.14
C TRP A 53 -5.54 11.63 3.14
N ASN A 54 -5.95 10.73 4.02
CA ASN A 54 -6.92 11.00 5.07
C ASN A 54 -6.42 12.05 6.07
N ALA A 55 -5.16 11.98 6.49
CA ALA A 55 -4.56 12.98 7.38
C ALA A 55 -4.48 14.37 6.72
N ARG A 56 -4.14 14.43 5.43
CA ARG A 56 -4.19 15.69 4.65
C ARG A 56 -5.61 16.25 4.62
N ASN A 57 -6.62 15.41 4.42
CA ASN A 57 -8.01 15.84 4.40
C ASN A 57 -8.46 16.36 5.78
N LYS A 58 -8.14 15.65 6.87
CA LYS A 58 -8.40 16.14 8.23
C LYS A 58 -7.77 17.50 8.48
N TYR A 59 -6.53 17.71 8.01
CA TYR A 59 -5.92 19.03 8.11
C TYR A 59 -6.68 20.09 7.32
N TYR A 60 -7.09 19.79 6.08
CA TYR A 60 -7.78 20.74 5.22
C TYR A 60 -9.18 21.11 5.72
N PHE A 61 -9.98 20.11 6.13
CA PHE A 61 -11.39 20.27 6.48
C PHE A 61 -11.62 20.51 7.98
N GLU A 62 -10.78 19.95 8.85
CA GLU A 62 -10.97 20.00 10.31
C GLU A 62 -9.86 20.78 11.03
N ARG A 63 -8.83 21.24 10.31
CA ARG A 63 -7.63 21.90 10.88
C ARG A 63 -6.85 21.05 11.87
N ILE A 64 -7.02 19.72 11.81
CA ILE A 64 -6.29 18.77 12.65
C ILE A 64 -5.05 18.29 11.91
N GLN A 65 -3.88 18.64 12.42
CA GLN A 65 -2.60 18.13 11.92
C GLN A 65 -2.16 16.93 12.74
N LEU A 66 -2.18 15.75 12.13
CA LEU A 66 -1.67 14.53 12.75
C LEU A 66 -0.15 14.44 12.59
N HIS A 67 0.53 13.95 13.63
CA HIS A 67 1.96 13.72 13.56
C HIS A 67 2.26 12.54 12.61
N PRO A 68 3.31 12.62 11.75
CA PRO A 68 3.62 11.55 10.80
C PRO A 68 3.77 10.16 11.43
N ARG A 69 4.35 10.10 12.64
CA ARG A 69 4.47 8.84 13.40
C ARG A 69 3.11 8.24 13.76
N ASP A 70 2.12 9.07 14.09
CA ASP A 70 0.79 8.59 14.47
C ASP A 70 -0.02 8.16 13.25
N ILE A 71 0.16 8.84 12.11
CA ILE A 71 -0.40 8.41 10.82
C ILE A 71 0.11 7.02 10.46
N LEU A 72 1.44 6.83 10.47
CA LEU A 72 2.06 5.54 10.15
C LEU A 72 1.63 4.45 11.14
N ARG A 73 1.71 4.73 12.45
CA ARG A 73 1.33 3.77 13.49
C ARG A 73 -0.13 3.35 13.35
N GLY A 74 -1.03 4.30 13.12
CA GLY A 74 -2.45 4.04 12.91
C GLY A 74 -2.68 3.15 11.69
N ALA A 75 -2.08 3.51 10.54
CA ALA A 75 -2.16 2.73 9.31
C ALA A 75 -1.69 1.27 9.51
N THR A 76 -0.52 1.07 10.10
CA THR A 76 0.03 -0.26 10.34
C THR A 76 -0.78 -1.06 11.36
N GLY A 77 -1.32 -0.40 12.38
CA GLY A 77 -2.18 -1.04 13.38
C GLY A 77 -3.47 -1.56 12.76
N PHE A 78 -4.14 -0.73 11.96
CA PHE A 78 -5.37 -1.12 11.25
C PHE A 78 -5.13 -2.31 10.31
N LEU A 79 -4.02 -2.30 9.56
CA LEU A 79 -3.70 -3.41 8.66
C LEU A 79 -3.46 -4.72 9.45
N GLN A 80 -2.75 -4.65 10.57
CA GLN A 80 -2.51 -5.83 11.41
C GLN A 80 -3.80 -6.40 12.00
N GLU A 81 -4.71 -5.54 12.47
CA GLU A 81 -6.01 -5.96 12.99
C GLU A 81 -6.85 -6.64 11.90
N TYR A 82 -6.89 -6.05 10.71
CA TYR A 82 -7.57 -6.62 9.55
C TYR A 82 -7.00 -7.99 9.17
N GLN A 83 -5.67 -8.12 9.06
CA GLN A 83 -5.01 -9.39 8.72
C GLN A 83 -5.30 -10.48 9.74
N ARG A 84 -5.28 -10.17 11.05
CA ARG A 84 -5.64 -11.12 12.11
C ARG A 84 -7.08 -11.58 11.98
N PHE A 85 -8.00 -10.66 11.71
CA PHE A 85 -9.42 -10.98 11.52
C PHE A 85 -9.63 -11.92 10.33
N MET A 86 -8.99 -11.64 9.20
CA MET A 86 -9.09 -12.48 7.99
C MET A 86 -8.50 -13.89 8.22
N GLN A 87 -7.39 -13.99 8.95
CA GLN A 87 -6.80 -15.28 9.30
C GLN A 87 -7.72 -16.11 10.20
N ALA A 88 -8.33 -15.51 11.22
CA ALA A 88 -9.28 -16.21 12.08
C ALA A 88 -10.49 -16.73 11.29
N GLN A 89 -11.05 -15.89 10.42
CA GLN A 89 -12.17 -16.29 9.55
C GLN A 89 -11.83 -17.43 8.59
N GLN A 90 -10.60 -17.47 8.08
CA GLN A 90 -10.14 -18.55 7.22
C GLN A 90 -10.04 -19.88 7.97
N GLN A 91 -9.51 -19.85 9.21
CA GLN A 91 -9.41 -21.03 10.07
C GLN A 91 -10.78 -21.60 10.45
N ASP A 92 -11.74 -20.73 10.77
CA ASP A 92 -13.11 -21.14 11.10
C ASP A 92 -13.77 -21.88 9.93
N ARG A 93 -13.63 -21.36 8.70
CA ARG A 93 -14.17 -21.99 7.49
C ARG A 93 -13.53 -23.34 7.18
N GLU A 94 -12.23 -23.48 7.41
CA GLU A 94 -11.51 -24.73 7.20
C GLU A 94 -11.93 -25.80 8.23
N ALA A 95 -12.18 -25.40 9.49
CA ALA A 95 -12.68 -26.29 10.53
C ALA A 95 -14.12 -26.78 10.25
N GLU A 96 -14.98 -25.91 9.72
CA GLU A 96 -16.35 -26.26 9.29
C GLU A 96 -16.35 -27.19 8.07
N GLY A 97 -15.49 -26.91 7.08
CA GLY A 97 -15.34 -27.75 5.89
C GLY A 97 -14.83 -29.17 6.18
N GLN A 98 -14.04 -29.35 7.26
CA GLN A 98 -13.57 -30.66 7.71
C GLN A 98 -14.64 -31.44 8.50
N HIS A 99 -15.60 -30.77 9.15
CA HIS A 99 -16.70 -31.42 9.88
C HIS A 99 -17.88 -31.85 9.00
N GLY A 100 -18.04 -31.27 7.80
CA GLY A 100 -19.12 -31.61 6.86
C GLY A 100 -18.86 -32.82 5.95
N SER A 101 -17.76 -33.56 6.15
CA SER A 101 -17.31 -34.63 5.25
C SER A 101 -17.30 -36.04 5.87
N LEU A 102 -18.09 -36.27 6.93
CA LEU A 102 -18.31 -37.57 7.58
C LEU A 102 -19.74 -38.09 7.38
#